data_AF-A0A6H5JDI3-F1
#
_entry.id   AF-A0A6H5JDI3-F1
#
_cell.length_a   1.000
_cell.length_b   1.000
_cell.length_c   1.000
_cell.angle_alpha   90.00
_cell.angle_beta   90.00
_cell.angle_gamma   90.00
#
_symmetry.space_group_name_H-M   'P 1'
#
loop_
_entity.id
_entity.type
_entity.pdbx_description
1 polymer ?
#
loop_
_entity_poly.entity_id
_entity_poly.type
_entity_poly.pdbx_seq_one_letter_code
_entity_poly.pdbx_strand_id
1 'polypeptide(L)'
;MTRWYPPLSWAGRPVSLALDSAKRLRHAVLHSAGHAVDKAVAGAVGAGVFSPLKGYHFDDSPYVEYRGTLPAGLEKDAFIEKCNSELDKLVVANMETVVKMADQVRAWGPGAGERGGRGAA
;
A
#
# COMPACT_ATOMS: atom_id res chain seq x y z
N MET A 1 -13.69 25.52 -26.58
CA MET A 1 -13.06 24.25 -26.13
C MET A 1 -13.79 23.09 -26.79
N THR A 2 -13.25 22.55 -27.88
CA THR A 2 -13.89 21.47 -28.66
C THR A 2 -13.50 20.13 -28.06
N ARG A 3 -14.49 19.38 -27.58
CA ARG A 3 -14.31 18.03 -27.05
C ARG A 3 -14.00 17.08 -28.21
N TRP A 4 -12.78 16.56 -28.28
CA TRP A 4 -12.42 15.55 -29.27
C TRP A 4 -13.05 14.22 -28.87
N TYR A 5 -14.02 13.75 -29.65
CA TYR A 5 -14.49 12.38 -29.58
C TYR A 5 -13.85 11.59 -30.73
N PRO A 6 -13.14 10.49 -30.46
CA PRO A 6 -12.71 9.60 -31.52
C PRO A 6 -13.94 9.10 -32.28
N PRO A 7 -13.86 8.93 -33.61
CA PRO A 7 -15.01 8.47 -34.38
C PRO A 7 -15.42 7.06 -33.97
N LEU A 8 -16.73 6.79 -33.96
CA LEU A 8 -17.34 5.49 -33.60
C LEU A 8 -16.78 4.30 -34.41
N SER A 9 -16.13 4.57 -35.54
CA SER A 9 -15.50 3.58 -36.43
C SER A 9 -14.30 2.82 -35.80
N TRP A 10 -13.84 3.24 -34.63
CA TRP A 10 -12.75 2.59 -33.88
C TRP A 10 -13.27 1.67 -32.77
N ALA A 11 -14.54 1.77 -32.39
CA ALA A 11 -15.14 0.88 -31.40
C ALA A 11 -15.21 -0.55 -31.94
N GLY A 12 -14.83 -1.53 -31.11
CA GLY A 12 -14.86 -2.96 -31.47
C GLY A 12 -13.69 -3.45 -32.32
N ARG A 13 -12.73 -2.60 -32.72
CA ARG A 13 -11.52 -3.06 -33.40
C ARG A 13 -10.54 -3.70 -32.41
N PRO A 14 -9.84 -4.79 -32.80
CA PRO A 14 -8.80 -5.37 -31.97
C PRO A 14 -7.63 -4.40 -31.85
N VAL A 15 -7.06 -4.32 -30.65
CA VAL A 15 -5.85 -3.56 -30.36
C VAL A 15 -4.77 -4.50 -29.86
N SER A 16 -3.53 -4.23 -30.23
CA SER A 16 -2.38 -4.95 -29.72
C SER A 16 -1.78 -4.17 -28.54
N LEU A 17 -1.67 -4.83 -27.39
CA LEU A 17 -1.03 -4.30 -26.20
C LEU A 17 0.23 -5.12 -25.93
N ALA A 18 1.36 -4.45 -25.75
CA ALA A 18 2.61 -5.07 -25.30
C ALA A 18 3.04 -4.41 -23.98
N LEU A 19 3.66 -5.20 -23.10
CA LEU A 19 4.17 -4.75 -21.82
C LEU A 19 5.69 -4.81 -21.84
N ASP A 20 6.35 -3.79 -21.28
CA ASP A 20 7.73 -3.91 -20.84
C ASP A 20 7.76 -4.77 -19.56
N SER A 21 8.22 -6.00 -19.70
CA SER A 21 8.26 -6.98 -18.61
C SER A 21 9.21 -6.58 -17.49
N ALA A 22 10.35 -6.00 -17.82
CA ALA A 22 11.35 -5.56 -16.84
C ALA A 22 10.79 -4.42 -15.98
N LYS A 23 10.18 -3.42 -16.62
CA LYS A 23 9.52 -2.32 -15.92
C LYS A 23 8.35 -2.82 -15.05
N ARG A 24 7.53 -3.74 -15.59
CA ARG A 24 6.39 -4.30 -14.87
C ARG A 24 6.81 -5.09 -13.63
N LEU A 25 7.89 -5.86 -13.73
CA LEU A 25 8.44 -6.63 -12.62
C LEU A 25 9.06 -5.71 -11.57
N ARG A 26 9.84 -4.70 -11.99
CA ARG A 26 10.45 -3.73 -11.07
C ARG A 26 9.42 -3.01 -10.22
N HIS A 27 8.35 -2.50 -10.83
CA HIS A 27 7.28 -1.85 -10.07
C HIS A 27 6.48 -2.83 -9.19
N ALA A 28 6.35 -4.10 -9.61
CA ALA A 28 5.76 -5.13 -8.75
C ALA A 28 6.59 -5.34 -7.48
N VAL A 29 7.92 -5.47 -7.63
CA VAL A 29 8.87 -5.65 -6.53
C VAL A 29 8.80 -4.49 -5.54
N LEU A 30 8.84 -3.24 -6.03
CA LEU A 30 8.74 -2.06 -5.15
C LEU A 30 7.43 -2.03 -4.39
N HIS A 31 6.33 -2.36 -5.06
CA HIS A 31 5.02 -2.38 -4.43
C HIS A 31 4.91 -3.46 -3.35
N SER A 32 5.36 -4.69 -3.65
CA SER A 32 5.38 -5.77 -2.65
C SER A 32 6.37 -5.51 -1.52
N ALA A 33 7.51 -4.88 -1.80
CA ALA A 33 8.49 -4.52 -0.79
C ALA A 33 7.93 -3.52 0.22
N GLY A 34 7.10 -2.55 -0.21
CA GLY A 34 6.38 -1.67 0.70
C GLY A 34 5.49 -2.43 1.68
N HIS A 35 4.77 -3.45 1.21
CA HIS A 35 3.96 -4.32 2.10
C HIS A 35 4.83 -5.17 3.03
N ALA A 36 5.99 -5.63 2.58
CA ALA A 36 6.94 -6.35 3.43
C ALA A 36 7.48 -5.44 4.55
N VAL A 37 7.78 -4.17 4.24
CA VAL A 37 8.19 -3.16 5.24
C VAL A 37 7.08 -2.94 6.29
N ASP A 38 5.81 -2.83 5.88
CA ASP A 38 4.67 -2.72 6.81
C ASP A 38 4.61 -3.90 7.80
N LYS A 39 4.80 -5.13 7.31
CA LYS A 39 4.87 -6.31 8.18
C LYS A 39 6.07 -6.30 9.10
N ALA A 40 7.23 -5.85 8.63
CA ALA A 40 8.44 -5.77 9.44
C ALA A 40 8.32 -4.71 10.54
N VAL A 41 7.71 -3.55 10.26
CA VAL A 41 7.42 -2.53 11.28
C VAL A 41 6.50 -3.11 12.35
N ALA A 42 5.43 -3.80 11.96
CA ALA A 42 4.54 -4.46 12.91
C ALA A 42 5.26 -5.57 13.72
N GLY A 43 6.22 -6.29 13.14
CA GLY A 43 7.05 -7.24 13.86
C GLY A 43 8.02 -6.58 14.85
N ALA A 44 8.58 -5.43 14.48
CA ALA A 44 9.62 -4.75 15.27
C ALA A 44 9.07 -4.09 16.55
N VAL A 45 7.85 -3.54 16.50
CA VAL A 45 7.25 -2.80 17.62
C VAL A 45 5.90 -3.33 18.09
N GLY A 46 5.33 -4.31 17.39
CA GLY A 46 4.00 -4.84 17.65
C GLY A 46 2.92 -4.22 16.74
N ALA A 47 1.91 -5.04 16.42
CA ALA A 47 0.78 -4.61 15.59
C ALA A 47 -0.04 -3.51 16.29
N GLY A 48 -0.40 -2.45 15.55
CA GLY A 48 -1.24 -1.35 16.05
C GLY A 48 -0.48 -0.19 16.70
N VAL A 49 0.83 -0.31 16.94
CA VAL A 49 1.67 0.81 17.41
C VAL A 49 1.78 1.90 16.35
N PHE A 50 2.01 1.48 15.11
CA PHE A 50 1.97 2.32 13.93
C PHE A 50 0.76 1.96 13.07
N SER A 51 0.03 2.97 12.63
CA SER A 51 -1.06 2.84 11.68
C SER A 51 -0.58 3.31 10.30
N PRO A 52 -0.54 2.42 9.28
CA PRO A 52 -0.08 2.80 7.95
C PRO A 52 -1.05 3.80 7.32
N LEU A 53 -0.50 4.82 6.67
CA LEU A 53 -1.27 5.89 6.02
C LEU A 53 -1.15 5.82 4.50
N LYS A 54 0.07 5.80 3.98
CA LYS A 54 0.36 5.86 2.55
C LYS A 54 1.62 5.07 2.24
N GLY A 55 1.62 4.40 1.08
CA GLY A 55 2.83 3.90 0.44
C GLY A 55 3.13 4.67 -0.84
N TYR A 56 4.40 4.99 -1.06
CA TYR A 56 4.91 5.49 -2.33
C TYR A 56 5.94 4.47 -2.84
N HIS A 57 5.63 3.78 -3.93
CA HIS A 57 6.38 2.60 -4.38
C HIS A 57 6.99 2.81 -5.78
N PHE A 58 7.54 3.99 -6.03
CA PHE A 58 8.25 4.33 -7.27
C PHE A 58 9.76 4.37 -7.03
N ASP A 59 10.53 4.28 -8.11
CA ASP A 59 11.98 4.04 -8.08
C ASP A 59 12.82 5.18 -7.48
N ASP A 60 12.31 6.41 -7.50
CA ASP A 60 13.04 7.61 -7.09
C ASP A 60 13.27 7.67 -5.57
N SER A 61 12.27 7.30 -4.78
CA SER A 61 12.40 7.23 -3.32
C SER A 61 11.22 6.47 -2.70
N PRO A 62 11.23 5.12 -2.70
CA PRO A 62 10.11 4.37 -2.16
C PRO A 62 10.04 4.49 -0.63
N TYR A 63 8.84 4.71 -0.10
CA TYR A 63 8.61 4.81 1.35
C TYR A 63 7.22 4.32 1.76
N VAL A 64 7.07 4.05 3.06
CA VAL A 64 5.78 3.86 3.71
C VAL A 64 5.66 4.86 4.86
N GLU A 65 4.54 5.55 4.93
CA GLU A 65 4.23 6.56 5.93
C GLU A 65 3.29 5.99 6.99
N TYR A 66 3.59 6.28 8.25
CA TYR A 66 2.83 5.79 9.40
C TYR A 66 2.40 6.92 10.32
N ARG A 67 1.25 6.75 10.96
CA ARG A 67 0.82 7.51 12.13
C ARG A 67 1.22 6.76 13.39
N GLY A 68 1.95 7.41 14.28
CA GLY A 68 2.33 6.88 15.58
C GLY A 68 3.59 7.56 16.11
N THR A 69 4.05 7.12 17.27
CA THR A 69 5.29 7.57 17.90
C THR A 69 6.10 6.34 18.27
N LEU A 70 7.43 6.44 18.18
CA LEU A 70 8.30 5.36 18.64
C LEU A 70 8.03 5.08 20.14
N PRO A 71 7.95 3.80 20.54
CA PRO A 71 7.85 3.43 21.94
C PRO A 71 8.99 4.04 22.76
N ALA A 72 8.69 4.40 24.02
CA ALA A 72 9.69 4.97 24.92
C ALA A 72 10.89 4.03 25.09
N GLY A 73 12.10 4.59 25.00
CA GLY A 73 13.35 3.82 25.10
C GLY A 73 13.77 3.08 23.82
N LEU A 74 13.00 3.21 22.72
CA LEU A 74 13.41 2.71 21.42
C LEU A 74 13.95 3.85 20.55
N GLU A 75 15.28 3.90 20.43
CA GLU A 75 15.97 4.85 19.56
C GLU A 75 15.78 4.51 18.07
N LYS A 76 15.92 5.52 17.21
CA LYS A 76 15.65 5.42 15.76
C LYS A 76 16.53 4.35 15.09
N ASP A 77 17.81 4.32 15.40
CA ASP A 77 18.75 3.40 14.75
C ASP A 77 18.45 1.95 15.17
N ALA A 78 18.19 1.72 16.46
CA ALA A 78 17.77 0.41 16.95
C ALA A 78 16.41 -0.03 16.38
N PHE A 79 15.50 0.90 16.11
CA PHE A 79 14.25 0.60 15.41
C PHE A 79 14.50 0.17 13.96
N ILE A 80 15.37 0.87 13.23
CA ILE A 80 15.73 0.52 11.85
C ILE A 80 16.39 -0.87 11.80
N GLU A 81 17.32 -1.16 12.72
CA GLU A 81 17.96 -2.48 12.83
C GLU A 81 16.95 -3.60 13.09
N LYS A 82 15.99 -3.38 14.00
CA LYS A 82 14.92 -4.34 14.26
C LYS A 82 14.05 -4.56 13.03
N CYS A 83 13.63 -3.49 12.35
CA CYS A 83 12.86 -3.60 11.10
C CYS A 83 13.61 -4.40 10.03
N ASN A 84 14.91 -4.15 9.84
CA ASN A 84 15.72 -4.91 8.89
C ASN A 84 15.82 -6.39 9.28
N SER A 85 16.02 -6.69 10.57
CA SER A 85 16.02 -8.07 11.05
C SER A 85 14.67 -8.78 10.85
N GLU A 86 13.55 -8.09 11.06
CA GLU A 86 12.23 -8.65 10.76
C GLU A 86 12.02 -8.86 9.25
N LEU A 87 12.49 -7.94 8.40
CA LEU A 87 12.46 -8.14 6.95
C LEU A 87 13.22 -9.40 6.53
N ASP A 88 14.45 -9.59 7.04
CA ASP A 88 15.25 -10.77 6.72
C ASP A 88 14.52 -12.07 7.12
N LYS A 89 13.86 -12.07 8.29
CA LYS A 89 13.03 -13.21 8.72
C LYS A 89 11.87 -13.47 7.75
N LEU A 90 11.18 -12.41 7.30
CA LEU A 90 10.08 -12.53 6.35
C LEU A 90 10.54 -13.09 5.00
N VAL A 91 11.71 -12.64 4.52
CA VAL A 91 12.31 -13.14 3.27
C VAL A 91 12.68 -14.61 3.39
N VAL A 92 13.35 -14.99 4.49
CA VAL A 92 13.73 -16.39 4.74
C VAL A 92 12.50 -17.29 4.91
N ALA A 93 11.46 -16.80 5.58
CA ALA A 93 10.22 -17.56 5.77
C ALA A 93 9.47 -17.83 4.46
N ASN A 94 9.73 -17.03 3.41
CA ASN A 94 9.16 -17.19 2.07
C ASN A 94 7.64 -17.45 2.08
N MET A 95 6.91 -16.65 2.88
CA MET A 95 5.48 -16.83 3.07
C MET A 95 4.68 -16.44 1.83
N GLU A 96 3.65 -17.22 1.52
CA GLU A 96 2.76 -16.94 0.40
C GLU A 96 1.94 -15.66 0.64
N THR A 97 1.87 -14.80 -0.39
CA THR A 97 0.98 -13.64 -0.41
C THR A 97 -0.33 -13.99 -1.09
N VAL A 98 -1.43 -14.00 -0.32
CA VAL A 98 -2.77 -14.31 -0.83
C VAL A 98 -3.53 -13.03 -1.15
N VAL A 99 -3.87 -12.82 -2.42
CA VAL A 99 -4.71 -11.71 -2.88
C VAL A 99 -6.16 -12.16 -2.96
N LYS A 100 -7.07 -11.42 -2.31
CA LYS A 100 -8.51 -11.66 -2.38
C LYS A 100 -9.19 -10.45 -3.01
N MET A 101 -10.10 -10.69 -3.94
CA MET A 101 -11.00 -9.65 -4.41
C MET A 101 -12.01 -9.35 -3.29
N ALA A 102 -11.99 -8.12 -2.78
CA ALA A 102 -13.01 -7.67 -1.86
C ALA A 102 -14.24 -7.23 -2.65
N ASP A 103 -15.42 -7.76 -2.31
CA ASP A 103 -16.68 -7.16 -2.74
C ASP A 103 -16.72 -5.73 -2.19
N GLN A 104 -16.86 -4.75 -3.09
CA GLN A 104 -16.83 -3.31 -2.81
C GLN A 104 -17.80 -2.88 -1.68
N VAL A 105 -18.81 -3.70 -1.37
CA VAL A 105 -19.84 -3.45 -0.35
C VAL A 105 -19.36 -3.74 1.08
N ARG A 106 -18.33 -4.59 1.29
CA ARG A 106 -17.88 -4.99 2.64
C ARG A 106 -16.65 -4.24 3.15
N ALA A 107 -15.93 -3.51 2.29
CA ALA A 107 -14.68 -2.84 2.66
C ALA A 107 -14.88 -1.56 3.47
N TRP A 108 -16.07 -0.95 3.42
CA TRP A 108 -16.49 0.13 4.30
C TRP A 108 -17.72 -0.31 5.09
N GLY A 109 -17.53 -0.61 6.38
CA GLY A 109 -18.65 -0.87 7.28
C GLY A 109 -19.52 0.38 7.47
N PRO A 110 -20.82 0.22 7.78
CA PRO A 110 -21.70 1.33 8.15
C PRO A 110 -21.20 1.94 9.46
N GLY A 111 -20.54 3.09 9.39
CA GLY A 111 -19.99 3.75 10.58
C GLY A 111 -18.92 4.81 10.32
N ALA A 112 -18.38 4.88 9.09
CA ALA A 112 -17.36 5.87 8.74
C ALA A 112 -17.90 7.30 8.47
N GLY A 113 -19.22 7.51 8.52
CA GLY A 113 -19.88 8.73 8.03
C GLY A 113 -20.69 9.56 9.02
N GLU A 114 -20.88 9.14 10.28
CA GLU A 114 -21.75 9.88 11.22
C GLU A 114 -20.98 10.41 12.43
N ARG A 115 -20.40 11.60 12.28
CA ARG A 115 -20.23 12.55 13.39
C ARG A 115 -20.44 13.97 12.88
N GLY A 116 -21.50 14.62 13.37
CA GLY A 116 -21.62 16.08 13.33
C GLY A 116 -22.87 16.69 12.72
N GLY A 117 -24.05 16.06 12.87
CA GLY A 117 -25.32 16.79 12.76
C GLY A 117 -25.46 17.76 13.92
N ARG A 118 -25.26 19.06 13.65
CA ARG A 118 -25.51 20.14 14.60
C ARG A 118 -26.97 20.13 15.01
N GLY A 119 -27.22 20.20 16.32
CA GLY A 119 -28.55 20.42 16.87
C GLY A 119 -29.11 21.76 16.40
N ALA A 120 -30.38 21.74 16.00
CA ALA A 120 -31.22 22.92 15.93
C ALA A 120 -32.22 22.84 17.08
N ALA A 121 -32.33 23.96 17.80
CA ALA A 121 -33.41 24.25 18.74
C ALA A 121 -34.77 24.31 18.03
#